data_AF-A0A2H5B6X9-F1
#
_entry.id   AF-A0A2H5B6X9-F1
#
_cell.length_a   1.000
_cell.length_b   1.000
_cell.length_c   1.000
_cell.angle_alpha   90.00
_cell.angle_beta   90.00
_cell.angle_gamma   90.00
#
_symmetry.space_group_name_H-M   'P 1'
#
loop_
_entity.id
_entity.type
_entity.pdbx_description
1 polymer ?
#
loop_
_entity_poly.entity_id
_entity_poly.type
_entity_poly.pdbx_seq_one_letter_code
_entity_poly.pdbx_strand_id
1 'polypeptide(L)'
;MRVTALGGGQGLSASLSALRRLTTELTAVVTVADDGGSSGRLRSELGVLPPGDLRKALAALCGDDDWGRTWSEVIQQRFSGNGELHGHAVGNLLIVALWEKLGDPVAALDWVGRLLNVQGRVLPMSAVPLDIEALVRGHDPAEPCRITAVRGQASVASTPGTVQSIKLLPELPPAVPEAVKAVDEADWVVLGPGSWFTSVLPHLLVPELAKALAETRARRLLTLNLAPQPGETEGFSPQRHLEVIADHAPGLAVDAILVDERAVTGGAFGVADLAGLDKAAARMGAALVLDRVARADGSPRHDPELLAAAYDRIFRTHGRIGPWR
;
A
#
# COMPACT_ATOMS: atom_id res chain seq x y z
N MET A 1 20.07 -3.44 -6.36
CA MET A 1 19.49 -2.52 -5.34
C MET A 1 18.16 -3.10 -4.96
N ARG A 2 18.04 -3.61 -3.75
CA ARG A 2 16.85 -4.31 -3.26
C ARG A 2 15.85 -3.30 -2.73
N VAL A 3 14.63 -3.31 -3.27
CA VAL A 3 13.56 -2.41 -2.83
C VAL A 3 12.38 -3.23 -2.36
N THR A 4 11.86 -2.90 -1.18
CA THR A 4 10.61 -3.47 -0.65
C THR A 4 9.54 -2.40 -0.58
N ALA A 5 8.43 -2.57 -1.29
CA ALA A 5 7.30 -1.64 -1.28
C ALA A 5 6.13 -2.22 -0.48
N LEU A 6 5.60 -1.46 0.47
CA LEU A 6 4.51 -1.85 1.35
C LEU A 6 3.25 -1.03 1.07
N GLY A 7 2.11 -1.71 0.95
CA GLY A 7 0.83 -1.02 0.76
C GLY A 7 -0.31 -1.93 0.30
N GLY A 8 -1.27 -1.32 -0.39
CA GLY A 8 -2.43 -1.98 -0.95
C GLY A 8 -3.02 -1.19 -2.10
N GLY A 9 -4.00 -1.78 -2.76
CA GLY A 9 -4.80 -1.15 -3.80
C GLY A 9 -4.01 -0.49 -4.94
N GLN A 10 -4.58 0.61 -5.45
CA GLN A 10 -4.03 1.33 -6.61
C GLN A 10 -2.78 2.15 -6.27
N GLY A 11 -2.65 2.61 -5.03
CA GLY A 11 -1.49 3.38 -4.58
C GLY A 11 -0.21 2.56 -4.65
N LEU A 12 -0.25 1.33 -4.12
CA LEU A 12 0.87 0.41 -4.24
C LEU A 12 1.15 0.05 -5.71
N SER A 13 0.11 -0.19 -6.53
CA SER A 13 0.30 -0.44 -7.97
C SER A 13 1.05 0.68 -8.68
N ALA A 14 0.84 1.95 -8.30
CA ALA A 14 1.59 3.08 -8.85
C ALA A 14 3.07 3.04 -8.43
N SER A 15 3.35 2.79 -7.14
CA SER A 15 4.72 2.60 -6.64
C SER A 15 5.43 1.44 -7.34
N LEU A 16 4.79 0.29 -7.49
CA LEU A 16 5.38 -0.88 -8.15
C LEU A 16 5.65 -0.62 -9.64
N SER A 17 4.72 0.03 -10.33
CA SER A 17 4.89 0.40 -11.75
C SER A 17 6.06 1.36 -11.97
N ALA A 18 6.32 2.23 -11.00
CA ALA A 18 7.48 3.12 -11.00
C ALA A 18 8.78 2.37 -10.64
N LEU A 19 8.77 1.61 -9.55
CA LEU A 19 9.96 0.96 -8.99
C LEU A 19 10.54 -0.14 -9.88
N ARG A 20 9.71 -0.89 -10.62
CA ARG A 20 10.19 -1.92 -11.56
C ARG A 20 11.04 -1.36 -12.71
N ARG A 21 10.94 -0.05 -12.96
CA ARG A 21 11.79 0.66 -13.93
C ARG A 21 13.18 0.98 -13.38
N LEU A 22 13.35 0.90 -12.06
CA LEU A 22 14.58 1.25 -11.35
C LEU A 22 15.37 0.03 -10.89
N THR A 23 14.69 -1.09 -10.62
CA THR A 23 15.33 -2.31 -10.15
C THR A 23 14.53 -3.56 -10.52
N THR A 24 15.24 -4.67 -10.71
CA THR A 24 14.66 -6.01 -10.84
C THR A 24 14.56 -6.74 -9.49
N GLU A 25 15.22 -6.25 -8.45
CA GLU A 25 15.16 -6.79 -7.09
C GLU A 25 14.07 -6.09 -6.27
N LEU A 26 12.82 -6.17 -6.75
CA LEU A 26 11.66 -5.53 -6.16
C LEU A 26 10.76 -6.55 -5.45
N THR A 27 10.41 -6.29 -4.19
CA THR A 27 9.41 -7.06 -3.45
C THR A 27 8.24 -6.18 -3.04
N ALA A 28 7.01 -6.59 -3.36
CA ALA A 28 5.78 -5.99 -2.86
C ALA A 28 5.30 -6.77 -1.64
N VAL A 29 5.12 -6.10 -0.50
CA VAL A 29 4.43 -6.64 0.67
C VAL A 29 3.05 -6.00 0.73
N VAL A 30 2.01 -6.84 0.68
CA VAL A 30 0.65 -6.40 0.37
C VAL A 30 -0.29 -6.69 1.53
N THR A 31 -1.16 -5.73 1.84
CA THR A 31 -2.25 -5.91 2.81
C THR A 31 -3.19 -7.05 2.42
N VAL A 32 -3.68 -7.77 3.43
CA VAL A 32 -4.61 -8.91 3.29
C VAL A 32 -5.86 -8.71 4.12
N ALA A 33 -6.31 -7.46 4.18
CA ALA A 33 -7.49 -7.05 4.95
C ALA A 33 -8.73 -6.68 4.11
N ASP A 34 -8.63 -6.73 2.77
CA ASP A 34 -9.74 -6.44 1.86
C ASP A 34 -10.92 -7.40 2.10
N ASP A 35 -12.11 -6.84 2.30
CA ASP A 35 -13.37 -7.58 2.46
C ASP A 35 -14.42 -7.18 1.40
N GLY A 36 -14.01 -6.41 0.38
CA GLY A 36 -14.88 -5.90 -0.66
C GLY A 36 -15.02 -6.82 -1.88
N GLY A 37 -16.19 -6.76 -2.52
CA GLY A 37 -16.45 -7.31 -3.86
C GLY A 37 -16.05 -8.79 -4.01
N SER A 38 -15.29 -9.09 -5.08
CA SER A 38 -14.84 -10.45 -5.37
C SER A 38 -13.90 -11.02 -4.31
N SER A 39 -13.08 -10.19 -3.65
CA SER A 39 -12.16 -10.66 -2.61
C SER A 39 -12.93 -11.07 -1.36
N GLY A 40 -13.87 -10.22 -0.93
CA GLY A 40 -14.73 -10.48 0.22
C GLY A 40 -15.52 -11.77 0.09
N ARG A 41 -16.15 -12.01 -1.08
CA ARG A 41 -16.91 -13.25 -1.33
C ARG A 41 -16.03 -14.50 -1.21
N LEU A 42 -14.89 -14.51 -1.89
CA LEU A 42 -13.95 -15.65 -1.83
C LEU A 42 -13.45 -15.89 -0.41
N ARG A 43 -13.12 -14.82 0.31
CA ARG A 43 -12.70 -14.88 1.71
C ARG A 43 -13.80 -15.46 2.61
N SER A 44 -15.05 -15.01 2.47
CA SER A 44 -16.16 -15.51 3.29
C SER A 44 -16.53 -16.96 2.99
N GLU A 45 -16.41 -17.38 1.74
CA GLU A 45 -16.80 -18.73 1.30
C GLU A 45 -15.71 -19.77 1.57
N LEU A 46 -14.43 -19.40 1.40
CA LEU A 46 -13.32 -20.35 1.40
C LEU A 46 -12.32 -20.14 2.55
N GLY A 47 -12.46 -19.08 3.35
CA GLY A 47 -11.54 -18.78 4.46
C GLY A 47 -10.13 -18.37 4.02
N VAL A 48 -9.96 -17.96 2.75
CA VAL A 48 -8.69 -17.57 2.16
C VAL A 48 -8.34 -16.10 2.44
N LEU A 49 -7.05 -15.75 2.41
CA LEU A 49 -6.54 -14.38 2.24
C LEU A 49 -7.26 -13.72 1.05
N PRO A 50 -7.68 -12.45 1.20
CA PRO A 50 -8.33 -11.74 0.11
C PRO A 50 -7.34 -11.49 -1.04
N PRO A 51 -7.60 -12.04 -2.25
CA PRO A 51 -6.63 -12.00 -3.35
C PRO A 51 -6.58 -10.66 -4.10
N GLY A 52 -7.53 -9.73 -3.85
CA GLY A 52 -7.74 -8.55 -4.69
C GLY A 52 -6.54 -7.61 -4.82
N ASP A 53 -5.91 -7.27 -3.70
CA ASP A 53 -4.74 -6.38 -3.70
C ASP A 53 -3.46 -7.10 -4.12
N LEU A 54 -3.31 -8.39 -3.77
CA LEU A 54 -2.24 -9.25 -4.26
C LEU A 54 -2.25 -9.34 -5.79
N ARG A 55 -3.43 -9.54 -6.37
CA ARG A 55 -3.67 -9.53 -7.82
C ARG A 55 -3.29 -8.19 -8.46
N LYS A 56 -3.66 -7.06 -7.85
CA LYS A 56 -3.30 -5.72 -8.36
C LYS A 56 -1.79 -5.49 -8.31
N ALA A 57 -1.10 -5.99 -7.29
CA ALA A 57 0.35 -5.93 -7.19
C ALA A 57 1.03 -6.78 -8.27
N LEU A 58 0.55 -8.00 -8.50
CA LEU A 58 1.03 -8.86 -9.61
C LEU A 58 0.86 -8.19 -10.97
N ALA A 59 -0.32 -7.62 -11.24
CA ALA A 59 -0.58 -6.90 -12.49
C ALA A 59 0.35 -5.68 -12.68
N ALA A 60 0.63 -4.93 -11.61
CA ALA A 60 1.52 -3.77 -11.66
C ALA A 60 3.00 -4.12 -11.94
N LEU A 61 3.39 -5.37 -11.70
CA LEU A 61 4.74 -5.88 -11.95
C LEU A 61 4.89 -6.59 -13.30
N CYS A 62 3.80 -6.81 -14.06
CA CYS A 62 3.88 -7.33 -15.43
C CYS A 62 4.64 -6.36 -16.34
N GLY A 63 5.49 -6.87 -17.24
CA GLY A 63 6.27 -6.08 -18.21
C GLY A 63 5.44 -5.15 -19.11
N ASP A 64 6.10 -4.15 -19.70
CA ASP A 64 5.48 -3.22 -20.67
C ASP A 64 5.45 -3.78 -22.12
N ASP A 65 5.91 -5.02 -22.32
CA ASP A 65 5.86 -5.75 -23.58
C ASP A 65 4.46 -6.35 -23.85
N ASP A 66 4.22 -6.87 -25.04
CA ASP A 66 2.91 -7.42 -25.43
C ASP A 66 2.44 -8.54 -24.48
N TRP A 67 3.37 -9.38 -24.00
CA TRP A 67 3.08 -10.44 -23.04
C TRP A 67 2.61 -9.87 -21.70
N GLY A 68 3.39 -8.97 -21.10
CA GLY A 68 3.08 -8.36 -19.82
C GLY A 68 1.79 -7.53 -19.85
N ARG A 69 1.56 -6.75 -20.91
CA ARG A 69 0.30 -6.00 -21.08
C ARG A 69 -0.91 -6.94 -21.15
N THR A 70 -0.85 -7.96 -22.00
CA THR A 70 -1.93 -8.94 -22.15
C THR A 70 -2.26 -9.61 -20.82
N TRP A 71 -1.24 -10.09 -20.10
CA TRP A 71 -1.45 -10.81 -18.84
C TRP A 71 -1.85 -9.90 -17.67
N SER A 72 -1.37 -8.65 -17.64
CA SER A 72 -1.87 -7.62 -16.73
C SER A 72 -3.37 -7.35 -16.93
N GLU A 73 -3.83 -7.28 -18.18
CA GLU A 73 -5.26 -7.08 -18.48
C GLU A 73 -6.08 -8.32 -18.12
N VAL A 74 -5.61 -9.52 -18.51
CA VAL A 74 -6.32 -10.79 -18.25
C VAL A 74 -6.45 -11.06 -16.76
N ILE A 75 -5.38 -10.89 -15.97
CA ILE A 75 -5.44 -11.13 -14.52
C ILE A 75 -6.41 -10.15 -13.86
N GLN A 76 -6.55 -8.94 -14.41
CA GLN A 76 -7.44 -7.90 -13.91
C GLN A 76 -8.90 -8.07 -14.39
N GLN A 77 -9.13 -8.83 -15.45
CA GLN A 77 -10.43 -8.99 -16.09
C GLN A 77 -11.49 -9.54 -15.12
N ARG A 78 -12.70 -8.98 -15.23
CA ARG A 78 -13.88 -9.39 -14.46
C ARG A 78 -14.92 -10.01 -15.36
N PHE A 79 -15.61 -11.04 -14.87
CA PHE A 79 -16.74 -11.62 -15.59
C PHE A 79 -17.96 -10.70 -15.54
N SER A 80 -18.57 -10.45 -16.70
CA SER A 80 -19.71 -9.54 -16.89
C SER A 80 -21.07 -10.24 -16.96
N GLY A 81 -21.14 -11.58 -16.91
CA GLY A 81 -22.40 -12.34 -16.94
C GLY A 81 -23.19 -12.24 -15.64
N ASN A 82 -24.43 -12.72 -15.60
CA ASN A 82 -25.32 -12.62 -14.43
C ASN A 82 -25.35 -13.88 -13.54
N GLY A 83 -24.44 -14.82 -13.77
CA GLY A 83 -24.34 -16.07 -13.00
C GLY A 83 -23.43 -15.94 -11.76
N GLU A 84 -23.08 -17.07 -11.15
CA GLU A 84 -22.26 -17.13 -9.92
C GLU A 84 -20.88 -16.48 -10.09
N LEU A 85 -20.31 -16.52 -11.29
CA LEU A 85 -19.03 -15.88 -11.59
C LEU A 85 -19.12 -14.35 -11.72
N HIS A 86 -20.32 -13.75 -11.69
CA HIS A 86 -20.51 -12.31 -11.89
C HIS A 86 -19.59 -11.48 -10.98
N GLY A 87 -18.81 -10.58 -11.60
CA GLY A 87 -17.93 -9.68 -10.89
C GLY A 87 -16.68 -10.32 -10.27
N HIS A 88 -16.52 -11.65 -10.31
CA HIS A 88 -15.25 -12.28 -9.96
C HIS A 88 -14.16 -11.84 -10.92
N ALA A 89 -12.98 -11.56 -10.38
CA ALA A 89 -11.79 -11.33 -11.18
C ALA A 89 -11.13 -12.67 -11.51
N VAL A 90 -10.73 -12.86 -12.77
CA VAL A 90 -10.03 -14.09 -13.23
C VAL A 90 -8.82 -14.37 -12.34
N GLY A 91 -8.01 -13.34 -12.07
CA GLY A 91 -6.83 -13.48 -11.23
C GLY A 91 -7.09 -13.86 -9.79
N ASN A 92 -8.24 -13.43 -9.22
CA ASN A 92 -8.60 -13.83 -7.87
C ASN A 92 -8.83 -15.34 -7.80
N LEU A 93 -9.56 -15.89 -8.78
CA LEU A 93 -9.82 -17.33 -8.86
C LEU A 93 -8.53 -18.13 -9.09
N LEU A 94 -7.63 -17.63 -9.93
CA LEU A 94 -6.34 -18.27 -10.19
C LEU A 94 -5.45 -18.33 -8.94
N ILE A 95 -5.34 -17.22 -8.19
CA ILE A 95 -4.56 -17.15 -6.95
C ILE A 95 -5.13 -18.15 -5.93
N VAL A 96 -6.45 -18.14 -5.73
CA VAL A 96 -7.13 -19.03 -4.79
C VAL A 96 -6.94 -20.50 -5.17
N ALA A 97 -7.13 -20.85 -6.45
CA ALA A 97 -6.98 -22.23 -6.92
C ALA A 97 -5.55 -22.76 -6.72
N LEU A 98 -4.52 -21.94 -6.97
CA LEU A 98 -3.13 -22.32 -6.73
C LEU A 98 -2.83 -22.47 -5.25
N TRP A 99 -3.41 -21.61 -4.41
CA TRP A 99 -3.22 -21.73 -2.97
C TRP A 99 -3.91 -22.97 -2.42
N GLU A 100 -5.17 -23.24 -2.74
CA GLU A 100 -5.84 -24.50 -2.33
C GLU A 100 -5.04 -25.73 -2.77
N LYS A 101 -4.43 -25.67 -3.96
CA LYS A 101 -3.61 -26.76 -4.50
C LYS A 101 -2.29 -26.96 -3.75
N LEU A 102 -1.64 -25.88 -3.32
CA LEU A 102 -0.29 -25.91 -2.75
C LEU A 102 -0.27 -25.86 -1.21
N GLY A 103 -1.35 -25.39 -0.58
CA GLY A 103 -1.43 -25.18 0.86
C GLY A 103 -0.62 -23.99 1.38
N ASP A 104 0.04 -23.23 0.51
CA ASP A 104 0.91 -22.10 0.86
C ASP A 104 0.59 -20.87 -0.02
N PRO A 105 0.16 -19.73 0.56
CA PRO A 105 -0.17 -18.53 -0.20
C PRO A 105 1.07 -17.91 -0.87
N VAL A 106 2.26 -18.04 -0.29
CA VAL A 106 3.51 -17.51 -0.86
C VAL A 106 3.86 -18.29 -2.11
N ALA A 107 3.90 -19.62 -2.03
CA ALA A 107 4.15 -20.47 -3.19
C ALA A 107 3.11 -20.24 -4.31
N ALA A 108 1.83 -20.04 -3.97
CA ALA A 108 0.79 -19.73 -4.94
C ALA A 108 1.06 -18.42 -5.69
N LEU A 109 1.42 -17.35 -4.97
CA LEU A 109 1.76 -16.06 -5.57
C LEU A 109 3.03 -16.14 -6.41
N ASP A 110 4.05 -16.89 -5.98
CA ASP A 110 5.26 -17.12 -6.75
C ASP A 110 4.94 -17.87 -8.08
N TRP A 111 4.03 -18.84 -8.04
CA TRP A 111 3.56 -19.53 -9.26
C TRP A 111 2.80 -18.61 -10.21
N VAL A 112 1.89 -17.77 -9.70
CA VAL A 112 1.20 -16.77 -10.53
C VAL A 112 2.21 -15.76 -11.08
N GLY A 113 3.14 -15.28 -10.26
CA GLY A 113 4.19 -14.36 -10.70
C GLY A 113 5.02 -14.91 -11.85
N ARG A 114 5.39 -16.21 -11.79
CA ARG A 114 6.07 -16.90 -12.88
C ARG A 114 5.23 -17.02 -14.15
N LEU A 115 3.94 -17.32 -14.02
CA LEU A 115 3.03 -17.38 -15.18
C LEU A 115 2.95 -16.03 -15.90
N LEU A 116 2.85 -14.94 -15.13
CA LEU A 116 2.71 -13.59 -15.65
C LEU A 116 4.05 -12.95 -16.05
N ASN A 117 5.18 -13.63 -15.78
CA ASN A 117 6.54 -13.09 -15.95
C ASN A 117 6.74 -11.73 -15.26
N VAL A 118 6.34 -11.63 -13.98
CA VAL A 118 6.42 -10.38 -13.20
C VAL A 118 7.88 -9.98 -12.90
N GLN A 119 8.13 -8.67 -12.88
CA GLN A 119 9.43 -8.08 -12.54
C GLN A 119 9.54 -7.80 -11.04
N GLY A 120 9.67 -8.86 -10.25
CA GLY A 120 9.78 -8.77 -8.79
C GLY A 120 9.05 -9.92 -8.11
N ARG A 121 8.71 -9.72 -6.83
CA ARG A 121 7.99 -10.71 -6.02
C ARG A 121 6.83 -10.06 -5.28
N VAL A 122 5.72 -10.79 -5.11
CA VAL A 122 4.56 -10.33 -4.34
C VAL A 122 4.36 -11.23 -3.13
N LEU A 123 4.32 -10.64 -1.95
CA LEU A 123 4.16 -11.32 -0.67
C LEU A 123 2.96 -10.73 0.08
N PRO A 124 2.15 -11.55 0.76
CA PRO A 124 1.17 -11.04 1.70
C PRO A 124 1.88 -10.58 2.98
N MET A 125 1.35 -9.55 3.63
CA MET A 125 1.93 -9.05 4.88
C MET A 125 1.73 -10.02 6.06
N SER A 126 0.70 -10.86 6.01
CA SER A 126 0.30 -11.81 7.06
C SER A 126 -0.09 -13.15 6.45
N ALA A 127 0.18 -14.24 7.19
CA ALA A 127 -0.19 -15.60 6.79
C ALA A 127 -1.69 -15.90 7.03
N VAL A 128 -2.39 -15.04 7.77
CA VAL A 128 -3.82 -15.19 8.09
C VAL A 128 -4.64 -14.00 7.57
N PRO A 129 -5.92 -14.21 7.20
CA PRO A 129 -6.80 -13.14 6.77
C PRO A 129 -7.04 -12.15 7.92
N LEU A 130 -7.07 -10.86 7.60
CA LEU A 130 -7.22 -9.80 8.60
C LEU A 130 -8.52 -9.02 8.41
N ASP A 131 -9.13 -8.60 9.49
CA ASP A 131 -10.14 -7.54 9.50
C ASP A 131 -9.54 -6.25 10.06
N ILE A 132 -10.10 -5.13 9.63
CA ILE A 132 -9.81 -3.81 10.20
C ILE A 132 -11.03 -3.40 11.04
N GLU A 133 -10.76 -2.96 12.27
CA GLU A 133 -11.73 -2.25 13.10
C GLU A 133 -11.21 -0.85 13.37
N ALA A 134 -12.05 0.17 13.14
CA ALA A 134 -11.73 1.56 13.35
C ALA A 134 -12.62 2.17 14.44
N LEU A 135 -12.04 3.05 15.26
CA LEU A 135 -12.82 3.97 16.09
C LEU A 135 -13.13 5.22 15.26
N VAL A 136 -14.41 5.45 14.99
CA VAL A 136 -14.87 6.54 14.12
C VAL A 136 -15.72 7.51 14.90
N ARG A 137 -15.36 8.80 14.86
CA ARG A 137 -16.17 9.89 15.41
C ARG A 137 -17.19 10.36 14.38
N GLY A 138 -18.46 10.49 14.77
CA GLY A 138 -19.51 10.99 13.89
C GLY A 138 -19.88 10.04 12.76
N HIS A 139 -19.76 8.73 13.00
CA HIS A 139 -20.22 7.72 12.04
C HIS A 139 -21.74 7.80 11.80
N ASP A 140 -22.50 8.11 12.85
CA ASP A 140 -23.92 8.46 12.73
C ASP A 140 -24.06 9.99 12.61
N PRO A 141 -24.58 10.52 11.49
CA PRO A 141 -24.82 11.95 11.32
C PRO A 141 -25.72 12.58 12.39
N ALA A 142 -26.60 11.80 13.03
CA ALA A 142 -27.44 12.27 14.14
C ALA A 142 -26.65 12.45 15.45
N GLU A 143 -25.49 11.82 15.58
CA GLU A 143 -24.63 11.87 16.77
C GLU A 143 -23.18 12.24 16.39
N PRO A 144 -22.92 13.47 15.89
CA PRO A 144 -21.64 13.84 15.29
C PRO A 144 -20.42 13.76 16.22
N CYS A 145 -20.64 13.79 17.54
CA CYS A 145 -19.58 13.68 18.55
C CYS A 145 -19.35 12.25 19.05
N ARG A 146 -20.25 11.30 18.75
CA ARG A 146 -20.17 9.92 19.26
C ARG A 146 -19.05 9.17 18.56
N ILE A 147 -18.30 8.37 19.33
CA ILE A 147 -17.29 7.45 18.81
C ILE A 147 -17.89 6.06 18.77
N THR A 148 -17.84 5.43 17.59
CA THR A 148 -18.39 4.09 17.35
C THR A 148 -17.31 3.22 16.71
N ALA A 149 -17.29 1.93 17.07
CA ALA A 149 -16.44 0.95 16.40
C ALA A 149 -17.08 0.54 15.07
N VAL A 150 -16.34 0.69 13.98
CA VAL A 150 -16.72 0.27 12.63
C VAL A 150 -15.80 -0.85 12.19
N ARG A 151 -16.36 -2.00 11.80
CA ARG A 151 -15.61 -3.18 11.38
C ARG A 151 -15.75 -3.42 9.88
N GLY A 152 -14.66 -3.87 9.28
CA GLY A 152 -14.56 -4.22 7.87
C GLY A 152 -13.84 -3.14 7.07
N GLN A 153 -12.93 -3.54 6.19
CA GLN A 153 -12.07 -2.62 5.44
C GLN A 153 -12.91 -1.71 4.54
N ALA A 154 -13.87 -2.26 3.79
CA ALA A 154 -14.75 -1.49 2.93
C ALA A 154 -15.62 -0.50 3.72
N SER A 155 -16.12 -0.90 4.90
CA SER A 155 -16.92 -0.06 5.80
C SER A 155 -16.09 1.09 6.37
N VAL A 156 -14.85 0.81 6.78
CA VAL A 156 -13.92 1.83 7.29
C VAL A 156 -13.50 2.80 6.19
N ALA A 157 -13.26 2.32 4.96
CA ALA A 157 -12.87 3.18 3.83
C ALA A 157 -13.99 4.11 3.33
N SER A 158 -15.26 3.81 3.64
CA SER A 158 -16.42 4.55 3.15
C SER A 158 -17.25 5.21 4.26
N THR A 159 -16.73 5.24 5.48
CA THR A 159 -17.43 5.84 6.62
C THR A 159 -17.63 7.36 6.42
N PRO A 160 -18.80 7.94 6.79
CA PRO A 160 -19.01 9.38 6.72
C PRO A 160 -18.34 10.16 7.87
N GLY A 161 -17.89 9.45 8.91
CA GLY A 161 -17.25 10.05 10.09
C GLY A 161 -15.72 10.16 9.96
N THR A 162 -15.07 10.69 10.99
CA THR A 162 -13.60 10.81 11.05
C THR A 162 -12.98 9.63 11.78
N VAL A 163 -12.15 8.85 11.08
CA VAL A 163 -11.35 7.77 11.67
C VAL A 163 -10.34 8.35 12.67
N GLN A 164 -10.37 7.86 13.91
CA GLN A 164 -9.46 8.28 14.99
C GLN A 164 -8.26 7.33 15.11
N SER A 165 -8.53 6.03 15.05
CA SER A 165 -7.53 4.97 15.18
C SER A 165 -8.05 3.67 14.56
N ILE A 166 -7.14 2.76 14.24
CA ILE A 166 -7.48 1.43 13.76
C ILE A 166 -6.76 0.34 14.56
N LYS A 167 -7.29 -0.88 14.51
CA LYS A 167 -6.61 -2.10 14.93
C LYS A 167 -6.90 -3.24 13.94
N LEU A 168 -6.03 -4.24 13.96
CA LEU A 168 -6.21 -5.48 13.19
C LEU A 168 -6.89 -6.54 14.04
N LEU A 169 -7.68 -7.38 13.39
CA LEU A 169 -8.29 -8.58 13.95
C LEU A 169 -7.93 -9.79 13.08
N PRO A 170 -7.41 -10.90 13.62
CA PRO A 170 -7.05 -11.10 15.03
C PRO A 170 -5.96 -10.11 15.48
N GLU A 171 -5.92 -9.85 16.79
CA GLU A 171 -4.87 -9.02 17.37
C GLU A 171 -3.51 -9.73 17.25
N LEU A 172 -2.45 -8.94 17.07
CA LEU A 172 -1.07 -9.43 16.91
C LEU A 172 -0.94 -10.50 15.81
N PRO A 173 -1.40 -10.21 14.57
CA PRO A 173 -1.35 -11.20 13.51
C PRO A 173 0.10 -11.56 13.15
N PRO A 174 0.38 -12.83 12.80
CA PRO A 174 1.70 -13.25 12.38
C PRO A 174 2.05 -12.63 11.02
N ALA A 175 3.29 -12.17 10.87
CA ALA A 175 3.78 -11.79 9.56
C ALA A 175 4.09 -13.04 8.72
N VAL A 176 4.14 -12.88 7.39
CA VAL A 176 4.82 -13.87 6.55
C VAL A 176 6.33 -13.72 6.73
N PRO A 177 7.09 -14.78 7.07
CA PRO A 177 8.53 -14.70 7.29
C PRO A 177 9.30 -14.10 6.11
N GLU A 178 8.90 -14.42 4.88
CA GLU A 178 9.47 -13.88 3.65
C GLU A 178 9.28 -12.36 3.54
N ALA A 179 8.17 -11.81 4.06
CA ALA A 179 7.90 -10.38 4.03
C ALA A 179 8.81 -9.64 5.02
N VAL A 180 9.01 -10.20 6.22
CA VAL A 180 9.97 -9.70 7.22
C VAL A 180 11.38 -9.71 6.64
N LYS A 181 11.79 -10.84 6.05
CA LYS A 181 13.10 -10.98 5.40
C LYS A 181 13.31 -9.96 4.28
N ALA A 182 12.29 -9.69 3.47
CA ALA A 182 12.38 -8.69 2.41
C ALA A 182 12.62 -7.27 2.96
N VAL A 183 12.04 -6.93 4.11
CA VAL A 183 12.30 -5.64 4.78
C VAL A 183 13.72 -5.57 5.36
N ASP A 184 14.20 -6.66 5.97
CA ASP A 184 15.52 -6.72 6.58
C ASP A 184 16.66 -6.68 5.54
N GLU A 185 16.44 -7.28 4.37
CA GLU A 185 17.42 -7.37 3.29
C GLU A 185 17.38 -6.18 2.33
N ALA A 186 16.38 -5.30 2.43
CA ALA A 186 16.22 -4.17 1.52
C ALA A 186 17.35 -3.12 1.67
N ASP A 187 17.67 -2.47 0.56
CA ASP A 187 18.41 -1.21 0.58
C ASP A 187 17.45 -0.03 0.82
N TRP A 188 16.23 -0.14 0.26
CA TRP A 188 15.13 0.81 0.43
C TRP A 188 13.81 0.14 0.74
N VAL A 189 13.07 0.72 1.67
CA VAL A 189 11.69 0.37 1.99
C VAL A 189 10.79 1.56 1.62
N VAL A 190 9.80 1.34 0.77
CA VAL A 190 8.86 2.37 0.32
C VAL A 190 7.48 2.08 0.90
N LEU A 191 6.95 3.00 1.71
CA LEU A 191 5.59 2.94 2.25
C LEU A 191 4.68 3.87 1.45
N GLY A 192 3.57 3.32 0.96
CA GLY A 192 2.61 4.08 0.19
C GLY A 192 3.05 4.37 -1.26
N PRO A 193 2.30 5.22 -1.98
CA PRO A 193 1.07 5.87 -1.54
C PRO A 193 -0.07 4.85 -1.40
N GLY A 194 -1.19 5.26 -0.82
CA GLY A 194 -2.34 4.38 -0.62
C GLY A 194 -3.27 4.89 0.46
N SER A 195 -4.42 4.23 0.58
CA SER A 195 -5.39 4.52 1.62
C SER A 195 -4.76 4.41 3.00
N TRP A 196 -4.84 5.48 3.78
CA TRP A 196 -3.94 5.67 4.92
C TRP A 196 -4.24 4.64 6.02
N PHE A 197 -5.52 4.47 6.36
CA PHE A 197 -5.97 3.55 7.40
C PHE A 197 -6.13 2.13 6.87
N THR A 198 -6.47 1.95 5.60
CA THR A 198 -6.80 0.61 5.09
C THR A 198 -5.69 -0.07 4.28
N SER A 199 -4.67 0.68 3.85
CA SER A 199 -3.58 0.16 3.02
C SER A 199 -2.17 0.48 3.55
N VAL A 200 -1.93 1.63 4.17
CA VAL A 200 -0.59 2.01 4.65
C VAL A 200 -0.39 1.56 6.09
N LEU A 201 -1.15 2.12 7.03
CA LEU A 201 -1.04 1.84 8.47
C LEU A 201 -1.13 0.35 8.86
N PRO A 202 -1.91 -0.53 8.19
CA PRO A 202 -1.98 -1.94 8.58
C PRO A 202 -0.62 -2.65 8.66
N HIS A 203 0.35 -2.26 7.82
CA HIS A 203 1.69 -2.84 7.84
C HIS A 203 2.45 -2.52 9.13
N LEU A 204 2.13 -1.40 9.78
CA LEU A 204 2.71 -0.96 11.05
C LEU A 204 2.05 -1.62 12.26
N LEU A 205 0.95 -2.35 12.06
CA LEU A 205 0.18 -3.02 13.11
C LEU A 205 0.41 -4.54 13.14
N VAL A 206 1.19 -5.07 12.20
CA VAL A 206 1.69 -6.46 12.23
C VAL A 206 3.01 -6.46 13.02
N PRO A 207 3.09 -7.07 14.22
CA PRO A 207 4.20 -6.82 15.16
C PRO A 207 5.59 -7.12 14.60
N GLU A 208 5.74 -8.24 13.88
CA GLU A 208 7.03 -8.65 13.31
C GLU A 208 7.47 -7.72 12.17
N LEU A 209 6.53 -7.25 11.33
CA LEU A 209 6.82 -6.26 10.29
C LEU A 209 7.11 -4.89 10.90
N ALA A 210 6.35 -4.46 11.90
CA ALA A 210 6.58 -3.19 12.59
C ALA A 210 7.98 -3.17 13.23
N LYS A 211 8.38 -4.28 13.86
CA LYS A 211 9.73 -4.44 14.41
C LYS A 211 10.80 -4.40 13.32
N ALA A 212 10.64 -5.16 12.23
CA ALA A 212 11.59 -5.14 11.11
C ALA A 212 11.70 -3.74 10.50
N LEU A 213 10.58 -3.05 10.32
CA LEU A 213 10.54 -1.66 9.88
C LEU A 213 11.18 -0.71 10.87
N ALA A 214 11.20 -0.96 12.17
CA ALA A 214 11.92 -0.10 13.13
C ALA A 214 13.43 -0.39 13.15
N GLU A 215 13.83 -1.65 12.99
CA GLU A 215 15.21 -2.11 13.21
C GLU A 215 16.05 -2.25 11.92
N THR A 216 15.41 -2.30 10.74
CA THR A 216 16.11 -2.50 9.46
C THR A 216 17.15 -1.40 9.18
N ARG A 217 18.23 -1.80 8.51
CA ARG A 217 19.29 -0.90 8.00
C ARG A 217 18.90 -0.25 6.69
N ALA A 218 17.81 -0.68 6.06
CA ALA A 218 17.28 -0.09 4.85
C ALA A 218 16.92 1.38 5.09
N ARG A 219 17.07 2.20 4.05
CA ARG A 219 16.48 3.54 4.06
C ARG A 219 14.98 3.44 3.86
N ARG A 220 14.21 4.35 4.45
CA ARG A 220 12.74 4.34 4.41
C ARG A 220 12.23 5.58 3.71
N LEU A 221 11.39 5.38 2.72
CA LEU A 221 10.70 6.42 1.97
C LEU A 221 9.21 6.30 2.22
N LEU A 222 8.57 7.39 2.65
CA LEU A 222 7.12 7.49 2.71
C LEU A 222 6.63 8.36 1.54
N THR A 223 5.73 7.83 0.73
CA THR A 223 5.11 8.57 -0.38
C THR A 223 3.68 8.95 -0.01
N LEU A 224 3.38 10.25 0.02
CA LEU A 224 2.05 10.75 0.37
C LEU A 224 1.04 10.57 -0.77
N ASN A 225 -0.23 10.57 -0.40
CA ASN A 225 -1.32 10.68 -1.36
C ASN A 225 -1.33 12.07 -2.03
N LEU A 226 -1.99 12.17 -3.18
CA LEU A 226 -2.11 13.42 -3.94
C LEU A 226 -3.29 14.29 -3.49
N ALA A 227 -4.22 13.70 -2.75
CA ALA A 227 -5.39 14.37 -2.21
C ALA A 227 -5.91 13.59 -0.98
N PRO A 228 -6.66 14.25 -0.09
CA PRO A 228 -7.49 13.59 0.90
C PRO A 228 -8.42 12.56 0.26
N GLN A 229 -8.56 11.39 0.89
CA GLN A 229 -9.53 10.38 0.48
C GLN A 229 -10.83 10.58 1.26
N PRO A 230 -11.99 10.69 0.57
CA PRO A 230 -13.29 10.71 1.21
C PRO A 230 -13.47 9.53 2.16
N GLY A 231 -13.98 9.79 3.37
CA GLY A 231 -14.22 8.79 4.41
C GLY A 231 -12.99 8.29 5.19
N GLU A 232 -11.77 8.39 4.65
CA GLU A 232 -10.55 8.03 5.41
C GLU A 232 -9.82 9.25 5.95
N THR A 233 -9.46 10.19 5.06
CA THR A 233 -8.58 11.31 5.40
C THR A 233 -9.18 12.65 4.97
N GLU A 234 -10.51 12.73 4.85
CA GLU A 234 -11.19 13.97 4.51
C GLU A 234 -10.84 15.08 5.51
N GLY A 235 -10.47 16.25 4.99
CA GLY A 235 -9.97 17.38 5.79
C GLY A 235 -8.58 17.21 6.38
N PHE A 236 -7.89 16.09 6.16
CA PHE A 236 -6.50 15.96 6.60
C PHE A 236 -5.59 16.90 5.83
N SER A 237 -4.74 17.58 6.57
CA SER A 237 -3.58 18.24 6.00
C SER A 237 -2.45 17.22 5.73
N PRO A 238 -1.45 17.53 4.89
CA PRO A 238 -0.31 16.64 4.68
C PRO A 238 0.45 16.36 5.98
N GLN A 239 0.51 17.34 6.89
CA GLN A 239 1.12 17.22 8.22
C GLN A 239 0.39 16.17 9.04
N ARG A 240 -0.96 16.19 9.00
CA ARG A 240 -1.78 15.26 9.76
C ARG A 240 -1.55 13.81 9.36
N HIS A 241 -1.25 13.54 8.09
CA HIS A 241 -0.89 12.20 7.62
C HIS A 241 0.38 11.68 8.33
N LEU A 242 1.39 12.54 8.50
CA LEU A 242 2.64 12.20 9.20
C LEU A 242 2.42 12.01 10.71
N GLU A 243 1.65 12.90 11.33
CA GLU A 243 1.29 12.79 12.75
C GLU A 243 0.57 11.48 13.04
N VAL A 244 -0.37 11.08 12.19
CA VAL A 244 -1.10 9.83 12.34
C VAL A 244 -0.16 8.62 12.24
N ILE A 245 0.84 8.63 11.37
CA ILE A 245 1.86 7.56 11.36
C ILE A 245 2.67 7.56 12.66
N ALA A 246 3.12 8.74 13.13
CA ALA A 246 3.89 8.85 14.36
C ALA A 246 3.08 8.39 15.60
N ASP A 247 1.77 8.65 15.62
CA ASP A 247 0.87 8.21 16.68
C ASP A 247 0.73 6.67 16.71
N HIS A 248 0.66 6.02 15.55
CA HIS A 248 0.49 4.56 15.44
C HIS A 248 1.82 3.79 15.52
N ALA A 249 2.94 4.42 15.13
CA ALA A 249 4.25 3.81 15.09
C ALA A 249 5.34 4.79 15.57
N PRO A 250 5.37 5.12 16.88
CA PRO A 250 6.30 6.12 17.42
C PRO A 250 7.78 5.73 17.30
N GLY A 251 8.07 4.43 17.11
CA GLY A 251 9.42 3.92 16.86
C GLY A 251 9.85 3.94 15.39
N LEU A 252 8.98 4.33 14.46
CA LEU A 252 9.29 4.37 13.03
C LEU A 252 10.02 5.66 12.68
N ALA A 253 11.30 5.53 12.34
CA ALA A 253 12.04 6.60 11.65
C ALA A 253 11.81 6.49 10.14
N VAL A 254 11.79 7.62 9.44
CA VAL A 254 11.72 7.69 7.97
C VAL A 254 12.87 8.54 7.47
N ASP A 255 13.52 8.17 6.36
CA ASP A 255 14.67 8.91 5.83
C ASP A 255 14.25 10.00 4.85
N ALA A 256 13.19 9.77 4.07
CA ALA A 256 12.64 10.73 3.13
C ALA A 256 11.12 10.65 3.06
N ILE A 257 10.47 11.80 2.86
CA ILE A 257 9.03 11.90 2.66
C ILE A 257 8.79 12.58 1.31
N LEU A 258 8.26 11.84 0.35
CA LEU A 258 7.93 12.34 -0.97
C LEU A 258 6.50 12.88 -1.00
N VAL A 259 6.37 14.12 -1.43
CA VAL A 259 5.10 14.81 -1.56
C VAL A 259 5.01 15.49 -2.91
N ASP A 260 3.84 15.42 -3.54
CA ASP A 260 3.61 16.14 -4.79
C ASP A 260 3.54 17.66 -4.56
N GLU A 261 4.40 18.40 -5.26
CA GLU A 261 4.50 19.85 -5.17
C GLU A 261 3.15 20.53 -5.43
N ARG A 262 2.41 20.07 -6.46
CA ARG A 262 1.14 20.68 -6.84
C ARG A 262 0.03 20.30 -5.88
N ALA A 263 0.06 19.11 -5.28
CA ALA A 263 -0.93 18.72 -4.29
C ALA A 263 -0.89 19.65 -3.06
N VAL A 264 0.31 20.00 -2.59
CA VAL A 264 0.46 20.87 -1.41
C VAL A 264 0.41 22.37 -1.71
N THR A 265 0.79 22.80 -2.92
CA THR A 265 0.72 24.23 -3.30
C THR A 265 -0.58 24.60 -4.02
N GLY A 266 -1.22 23.65 -4.70
CA GLY A 266 -2.40 23.82 -5.55
C GLY A 266 -3.74 23.59 -4.85
N GLY A 267 -3.75 23.42 -3.53
CA GLY A 267 -4.98 23.40 -2.73
C GLY A 267 -5.68 22.05 -2.60
N ALA A 268 -5.08 20.94 -3.08
CA ALA A 268 -5.69 19.60 -2.93
C ALA A 268 -5.92 19.24 -1.45
N PHE A 269 -5.06 19.75 -0.56
CA PHE A 269 -5.20 19.64 0.89
C PHE A 269 -5.67 20.93 1.57
N GLY A 270 -6.27 21.87 0.83
CA GLY A 270 -6.46 23.24 1.28
C GLY A 270 -5.13 24.03 1.35
N VAL A 271 -5.08 25.06 2.19
CA VAL A 271 -3.85 25.85 2.39
C VAL A 271 -2.88 25.04 3.25
N ALA A 272 -1.93 24.35 2.62
CA ALA A 272 -0.95 23.53 3.33
C ALA A 272 0.14 24.39 4.00
N ASP A 273 0.38 24.17 5.29
CA ASP A 273 1.50 24.77 6.02
C ASP A 273 2.82 24.03 5.72
N LEU A 274 3.50 24.40 4.65
CA LEU A 274 4.77 23.76 4.25
C LEU A 274 5.82 23.76 5.38
N ALA A 275 5.87 24.82 6.21
CA ALA A 275 6.80 24.88 7.33
C ALA A 275 6.42 23.90 8.44
N GLY A 276 5.11 23.73 8.71
CA GLY A 276 4.59 22.70 9.59
C GLY A 276 4.85 21.28 9.06
N LEU A 277 4.78 21.08 7.74
CA LEU A 277 5.07 19.80 7.10
C LEU A 277 6.53 19.41 7.21
N ASP A 278 7.42 20.36 6.93
CA ASP A 278 8.86 20.16 7.08
C ASP A 278 9.23 19.84 8.53
N LYS A 279 8.64 20.56 9.50
CA LYS A 279 8.83 20.25 10.93
C LYS A 279 8.31 18.86 11.32
N ALA A 280 7.15 18.45 10.79
CA ALA A 280 6.60 17.12 11.04
C ALA A 280 7.50 16.03 10.45
N ALA A 281 8.00 16.23 9.23
CA ALA A 281 8.98 15.34 8.59
C ALA A 281 10.27 15.23 9.41
N ALA A 282 10.82 16.36 9.85
CA ALA A 282 12.04 16.40 10.65
C ALA A 282 11.89 15.67 12.01
N ARG A 283 10.71 15.71 12.64
CA ARG A 283 10.43 14.95 13.87
C ARG A 283 10.47 13.44 13.66
N MET A 284 10.17 12.96 12.45
CA MET A 284 10.30 11.55 12.06
C MET A 284 11.72 11.20 11.58
N GLY A 285 12.65 12.16 11.58
CA GLY A 285 14.01 12.01 11.07
C GLY A 285 14.12 12.12 9.54
N ALA A 286 13.07 12.58 8.86
CA ALA A 286 12.99 12.54 7.41
C ALA A 286 13.31 13.89 6.75
N ALA A 287 13.92 13.83 5.57
CA ALA A 287 13.97 14.96 4.65
C ALA A 287 12.65 15.07 3.86
N LEU A 288 12.05 16.25 3.84
CA LEU A 288 10.89 16.52 2.99
C LEU A 288 11.35 16.73 1.54
N VAL A 289 10.79 15.95 0.61
CA VAL A 289 11.08 16.02 -0.82
C VAL A 289 9.82 16.42 -1.57
N LEU A 290 9.85 17.61 -2.17
CA LEU A 290 8.80 18.11 -3.06
C LEU A 290 9.16 17.81 -4.50
N ASP A 291 8.29 17.10 -5.20
CA ASP A 291 8.49 16.75 -6.61
C ASP A 291 7.17 16.71 -7.35
N ARG A 292 7.18 16.70 -8.69
CA ARG A 292 5.96 16.56 -9.49
C ARG A 292 5.78 15.11 -9.85
N VAL A 293 4.83 14.46 -9.22
CA VAL A 293 4.60 13.01 -9.35
C VAL A 293 3.16 12.66 -9.72
N ALA A 294 2.25 13.64 -9.80
CA ALA A 294 0.89 13.47 -10.29
C ALA A 294 0.79 13.43 -11.83
N ARG A 295 -0.22 12.70 -12.34
CA ARG A 295 -0.64 12.76 -13.74
C ARG A 295 -1.08 14.17 -14.12
N ALA A 296 -0.84 14.56 -15.36
CA ALA A 296 -1.27 15.86 -15.90
C ALA A 296 -2.76 15.94 -16.25
N ASP A 297 -3.50 14.83 -16.17
CA ASP A 297 -4.92 14.73 -16.56
C ASP A 297 -5.90 15.27 -15.49
N GLY A 298 -5.38 15.82 -14.38
CA GLY A 298 -6.16 16.34 -13.26
C GLY A 298 -6.70 15.27 -12.31
N SER A 299 -6.47 13.98 -12.59
CA SER A 299 -6.84 12.92 -11.67
C SER A 299 -5.85 12.86 -10.48
N PRO A 300 -6.30 12.48 -9.27
CA PRO A 300 -5.42 12.29 -8.11
C PRO A 300 -4.68 10.96 -8.20
N ARG A 301 -4.02 10.70 -9.34
CA ARG A 301 -3.23 9.49 -9.61
C ARG A 301 -1.78 9.85 -9.85
N HIS A 302 -0.88 9.06 -9.28
CA HIS A 302 0.54 9.19 -9.53
C HIS A 302 0.87 8.76 -10.96
N ASP A 303 1.77 9.49 -11.60
CA ASP A 303 2.37 9.15 -12.87
C ASP A 303 3.57 8.22 -12.62
N PRO A 304 3.58 6.96 -13.11
CA PRO A 304 4.68 6.02 -12.88
C PRO A 304 6.03 6.51 -13.39
N GLU A 305 6.08 7.32 -14.45
CA GLU A 305 7.36 7.81 -15.00
C GLU A 305 7.92 8.94 -14.13
N LEU A 306 7.06 9.89 -13.75
CA LEU A 306 7.46 10.96 -12.86
C LEU A 306 7.79 10.45 -11.45
N LEU A 307 7.00 9.51 -10.94
CA LEU A 307 7.24 8.87 -9.66
C LEU A 307 8.54 8.07 -9.68
N ALA A 308 8.85 7.34 -10.76
CA ALA A 308 10.13 6.65 -10.92
C ALA A 308 11.31 7.64 -10.93
N ALA A 309 11.17 8.77 -11.62
CA ALA A 309 12.21 9.80 -11.66
C ALA A 309 12.45 10.42 -10.27
N ALA A 310 11.38 10.65 -9.49
CA ALA A 310 11.49 11.12 -8.12
C ALA A 310 12.16 10.09 -7.21
N TYR A 311 11.76 8.81 -7.30
CA TYR A 311 12.41 7.72 -6.57
C TYR A 311 13.89 7.58 -6.91
N ASP A 312 14.28 7.61 -8.19
CA ASP A 312 15.70 7.55 -8.59
C ASP A 312 16.52 8.71 -7.99
N ARG A 313 15.99 9.95 -8.02
CA ARG A 313 16.63 11.11 -7.38
C ARG A 313 16.82 10.90 -5.89
N ILE A 314 15.79 10.45 -5.18
CA ILE A 314 15.84 10.21 -3.73
C ILE A 314 16.86 9.13 -3.42
N PHE A 315 16.83 8.01 -4.13
CA PHE A 315 17.71 6.87 -3.91
C PHE A 315 19.18 7.21 -4.15
N ARG A 316 19.49 8.07 -5.13
CA ARG A 316 20.86 8.55 -5.36
C ARG A 316 21.33 9.56 -4.32
N THR A 317 20.44 10.44 -3.87
CA THR A 317 20.79 11.52 -2.93
C THR A 317 20.98 10.98 -1.51
N HIS A 318 20.22 9.96 -1.13
CA HIS A 318 20.20 9.40 0.23
C HIS A 318 20.80 7.98 0.31
N GLY A 319 21.23 7.44 -0.83
CA GLY A 319 21.93 6.17 -0.93
C GLY A 319 23.36 6.25 -0.39
N ARG A 320 23.84 5.15 0.19
CA ARG A 320 25.28 5.01 0.46
C ARG A 320 25.98 4.97 -0.90
N ILE A 321 26.87 5.92 -1.17
CA ILE A 321 27.83 5.83 -2.27
C ILE A 321 28.75 4.65 -1.95
N GLY A 322 28.38 3.45 -2.38
CA GLY A 322 29.32 2.35 -2.51
C GLY A 322 30.27 2.67 -3.67
N PRO A 323 31.59 2.45 -3.53
CA PRO A 323 32.51 2.69 -4.63
C PRO A 323 32.14 1.77 -5.79
N TRP A 324 31.97 2.36 -6.97
CA TRP A 324 31.85 1.63 -8.23
C TRP A 324 33.01 0.60 -8.31
N ARG A 325 32.69 -0.67 -8.47
CA ARG A 325 33.62 -1.74 -8.83
C ARG A 325 33.09 -2.43 -10.07
#